data_AF-A0A452YJC1-F1
#
_entry.id   AF-A0A452YJC1-F1
#
_cell.length_a   1.000
_cell.length_b   1.000
_cell.length_c   1.000
_cell.angle_alpha   90.00
_cell.angle_beta   90.00
_cell.angle_gamma   90.00
#
_symmetry.space_group_name_H-M   'P 1'
#
loop_
_entity.id
_entity.type
_entity.pdbx_description
1 polymer ?
#
loop_
_entity_poly.entity_id
_entity_poly.type
_entity_poly.pdbx_seq_one_letter_code
_entity_poly.pdbx_strand_id
1 'polypeptide(L)'
;MSYKTLPWSHDTNKTVHLILHAVALFLGSFGVYVAFKFHNESGIANLYSLHSWVGLGAIILYGLQWVSGFLTFFFPGASPTLRRAMLPWHVRAGIVVYVLALLAAELGFLEKLTFLQAAGLGKYSSEALLGL
;
A
#
# COMPACT_ATOMS: atom_id res chain seq x y z
N MET A 1 0.30 -6.54 -13.02
CA MET A 1 1.49 -7.35 -13.35
C MET A 1 1.11 -8.79 -13.71
N SER A 2 0.56 -9.59 -12.79
CA SER A 2 0.29 -11.04 -13.01
C SER A 2 -0.38 -11.40 -14.35
N TYR A 3 -1.47 -10.73 -14.72
CA TYR A 3 -2.25 -11.05 -15.93
C TYR A 3 -1.55 -10.81 -17.28
N LYS A 4 -0.44 -10.07 -17.32
CA LYS A 4 0.26 -9.72 -18.58
C LYS A 4 1.67 -10.28 -18.69
N THR A 5 2.29 -10.64 -17.56
CA THR A 5 3.71 -11.00 -17.52
C THR A 5 3.96 -12.50 -17.42
N LEU A 6 2.95 -13.30 -17.08
CA LEU A 6 3.10 -14.72 -16.79
C LEU A 6 2.24 -15.56 -17.75
N PRO A 7 2.79 -16.63 -18.37
CA PRO A 7 2.10 -17.43 -19.40
C PRO A 7 1.09 -18.43 -18.79
N TRP A 8 0.43 -18.06 -17.70
CA TRP A 8 -0.51 -18.93 -16.99
C TRP A 8 -1.95 -18.72 -17.43
N SER A 9 -2.81 -19.67 -17.08
CA SER A 9 -4.24 -19.56 -17.30
C SER A 9 -4.81 -18.31 -16.61
N HIS A 10 -5.91 -17.79 -17.14
CA HIS A 10 -6.61 -16.63 -16.57
C HIS A 10 -6.95 -16.83 -15.08
N ASP A 11 -7.42 -18.02 -14.70
CA ASP A 11 -7.81 -18.31 -13.32
C ASP A 11 -6.61 -18.45 -12.39
N THR A 12 -5.50 -19.02 -12.87
CA THR A 12 -4.23 -19.02 -12.12
C THR A 12 -3.75 -17.58 -11.87
N ASN A 13 -3.75 -16.73 -12.90
CA ASN A 13 -3.34 -15.33 -12.78
C ASN A 13 -4.23 -14.54 -11.82
N LYS A 14 -5.53 -14.85 -11.78
CA LYS A 14 -6.49 -14.27 -10.82
C LYS A 14 -6.19 -14.67 -9.39
N THR A 15 -5.97 -15.95 -9.14
CA THR A 15 -5.64 -16.46 -7.80
C THR A 15 -4.33 -15.87 -7.30
N VAL A 16 -3.30 -15.82 -8.15
CA VAL A 16 -2.01 -15.22 -7.80
C VAL A 16 -2.15 -13.73 -7.51
N HIS A 17 -2.90 -12.99 -8.33
CA HIS A 17 -3.19 -11.57 -8.08
C HIS A 17 -3.82 -11.36 -6.70
N LEU A 18 -4.85 -12.16 -6.38
CA LEU A 18 -5.57 -12.08 -5.12
C LEU A 18 -4.64 -12.34 -3.93
N ILE A 19 -3.84 -13.41 -3.98
CA ILE A 19 -2.92 -13.80 -2.90
C ILE A 19 -1.83 -12.75 -2.71
N LEU A 20 -1.21 -12.27 -3.79
CA LEU A 20 -0.17 -11.24 -3.69
C LEU A 20 -0.71 -9.96 -3.05
N HIS A 21 -1.91 -9.52 -3.43
CA HIS A 21 -2.51 -8.35 -2.80
C HIS A 21 -2.91 -8.60 -1.35
N ALA A 22 -3.32 -9.83 -0.97
CA ALA A 22 -3.60 -10.19 0.41
C ALA A 22 -2.35 -10.15 1.29
N VAL A 23 -1.23 -10.71 0.81
CA VAL A 23 0.07 -10.64 1.48
C VAL A 23 0.53 -9.19 1.64
N ALA A 24 0.42 -8.39 0.58
CA ALA A 24 0.79 -6.97 0.64
C ALA A 24 -0.09 -6.19 1.64
N LEU A 25 -1.40 -6.44 1.70
CA LEU A 25 -2.30 -5.82 2.69
C LEU A 25 -1.92 -6.23 4.12
N PHE A 26 -1.60 -7.50 4.34
CA PHE A 26 -1.12 -7.97 5.64
C PHE A 26 0.18 -7.28 6.06
N LEU A 27 1.20 -7.27 5.20
CA LEU A 27 2.49 -6.65 5.48
C LEU A 27 2.35 -5.13 5.71
N GLY A 28 1.54 -4.45 4.89
CA GLY A 28 1.27 -3.02 5.06
C GLY A 28 0.56 -2.72 6.39
N SER A 29 -0.45 -3.52 6.76
CA SER A 29 -1.17 -3.36 8.04
C SER A 29 -0.27 -3.64 9.24
N PHE A 30 0.60 -4.65 9.13
CA PHE A 30 1.60 -4.95 10.14
C PHE A 30 2.61 -3.81 10.31
N GLY A 31 3.08 -3.21 9.21
CA GLY A 31 3.93 -2.03 9.24
C GLY A 31 3.29 -0.84 9.96
N VAL A 32 2.02 -0.56 9.67
CA VAL A 32 1.23 0.46 10.39
C VAL A 32 1.15 0.14 11.88
N TYR A 33 0.85 -1.11 12.25
CA TYR A 33 0.82 -1.54 13.65
C TYR A 33 2.16 -1.27 14.36
N VAL A 34 3.29 -1.63 13.73
CA VAL A 34 4.62 -1.39 14.30
C VAL A 34 4.90 0.10 14.47
N ALA A 35 4.51 0.95 13.51
CA ALA A 35 4.67 2.40 13.62
C ALA A 35 3.88 3.00 14.80
N PHE A 36 2.61 2.60 14.95
CA PHE A 36 1.78 3.03 16.09
C PHE A 36 2.35 2.53 17.42
N LYS A 37 2.82 1.28 17.48
CA LYS A 37 3.47 0.72 18.67
C LYS A 37 4.70 1.55 19.04
N PHE A 38 5.58 1.84 18.09
CA PHE A 38 6.78 2.65 18.31
C PHE A 38 6.46 4.05 18.85
N HIS A 39 5.48 4.74 18.27
CA HIS A 39 5.05 6.05 18.75
C HIS A 39 4.50 5.99 20.18
N ASN A 40 3.65 5.01 20.48
CA ASN A 40 3.07 4.84 21.81
C ASN A 40 4.13 4.54 22.87
N GLU A 41 5.09 3.66 22.57
CA GLU A 41 6.19 3.31 23.47
C GLU A 41 7.20 4.46 23.64
N SER A 42 7.32 5.34 22.64
CA SER A 42 8.24 6.49 22.66
C SER A 42 7.58 7.80 23.10
N GLY A 43 6.29 7.80 23.44
CA GLY A 43 5.54 9.01 23.82
C GLY A 43 5.36 10.03 22.68
N ILE A 44 5.41 9.60 21.43
CA ILE A 44 5.23 10.43 20.24
C ILE A 44 3.75 10.46 19.87
N ALA A 45 3.23 11.63 19.50
CA ALA A 45 1.85 11.74 19.02
C ALA A 45 1.66 10.94 17.72
N ASN A 46 0.49 10.30 17.56
CA ASN A 46 0.15 9.61 16.31
C ASN A 46 -0.54 10.54 15.32
N LEU A 47 -0.46 10.20 14.03
CA LEU A 47 -1.25 10.79 12.94
C LEU A 47 -1.12 12.33 12.80
N TYR A 48 0.06 12.91 13.08
CA TYR A 48 0.28 14.36 12.93
C TYR A 48 0.89 14.75 11.58
N SER A 49 1.52 13.82 10.86
CA SER A 49 2.26 14.12 9.64
C SER A 49 1.46 13.84 8.37
N LEU A 50 1.78 14.55 7.28
CA LEU A 50 1.16 14.28 5.97
C LEU A 50 1.44 12.84 5.50
N HIS A 51 2.65 12.31 5.78
CA HIS A 51 2.98 10.90 5.55
C HIS A 51 1.96 9.97 6.20
N SER A 52 1.65 10.20 7.49
CA SER A 52 0.72 9.36 8.23
C SER A 52 -0.72 9.43 7.71
N TRP A 53 -1.19 10.59 7.24
CA TRP A 53 -2.52 10.74 6.66
C TRP A 53 -2.63 10.06 5.30
N VAL A 54 -1.64 10.25 4.43
CA VAL A 54 -1.60 9.62 3.11
C VAL A 54 -1.44 8.11 3.25
N GLY A 55 -0.58 7.64 4.16
CA GLY A 55 -0.38 6.22 4.45
C GLY A 55 -1.64 5.54 4.98
N LEU A 56 -2.34 6.16 5.94
CA LEU A 56 -3.60 5.63 6.48
C LEU A 56 -4.70 5.60 5.40
N GLY A 57 -4.81 6.68 4.61
CA GLY A 57 -5.74 6.71 3.47
C GLY A 57 -5.45 5.61 2.45
N ALA A 58 -4.17 5.42 2.11
CA ALA A 58 -3.74 4.39 1.16
C ALA A 58 -4.09 2.97 1.65
N ILE A 59 -3.80 2.62 2.91
CA ILE A 59 -4.06 1.26 3.42
C ILE A 59 -5.57 0.97 3.54
N ILE A 60 -6.39 1.97 3.93
CA ILE A 60 -7.84 1.83 3.98
C ILE A 60 -8.41 1.61 2.58
N LEU A 61 -8.05 2.45 1.61
CA LEU A 61 -8.50 2.31 0.22
C LEU A 61 -8.03 1.00 -0.39
N TYR A 62 -6.82 0.55 -0.08
CA TYR A 62 -6.29 -0.75 -0.51
C TYR A 62 -7.13 -1.90 0.04
N GLY A 63 -7.50 -1.86 1.33
CA GLY A 63 -8.38 -2.85 1.95
C GLY A 63 -9.75 -2.91 1.27
N LEU A 64 -10.38 -1.75 1.04
CA LEU A 64 -11.67 -1.66 0.33
C LEU A 64 -11.57 -2.18 -1.12
N GLN A 65 -10.48 -1.86 -1.81
CA GLN A 65 -10.19 -2.34 -3.15
C GLN A 65 -10.01 -3.86 -3.20
N TRP A 66 -9.33 -4.45 -2.21
CA TRP A 66 -9.14 -5.89 -2.12
C TRP A 66 -10.47 -6.62 -1.83
N VAL A 67 -11.26 -6.14 -0.86
CA VAL A 67 -12.56 -6.73 -0.51
C VAL A 67 -13.53 -6.63 -1.69
N SER A 68 -13.67 -5.45 -2.31
CA SER A 68 -14.54 -5.27 -3.48
C SER A 68 -14.09 -6.12 -4.67
N GLY A 69 -12.78 -6.23 -4.90
CA GLY A 69 -12.20 -7.11 -5.91
C GLY A 69 -12.51 -8.59 -5.66
N PHE A 70 -12.36 -9.06 -4.42
CA PHE A 70 -12.67 -10.41 -4.01
C PHE A 70 -14.15 -10.75 -4.24
N LEU A 71 -15.07 -9.93 -3.72
CA LEU A 71 -16.51 -10.16 -3.83
C LEU A 71 -17.02 -10.12 -5.29
N THR A 72 -16.42 -9.24 -6.11
CA THR A 72 -16.85 -9.05 -7.51
C THR A 72 -16.26 -10.12 -8.44
N PHE A 73 -14.96 -10.39 -8.34
CA PHE A 73 -14.22 -11.17 -9.35
C PHE A 73 -13.84 -12.58 -8.91
N PHE A 74 -13.93 -12.90 -7.61
CA PHE A 74 -13.52 -14.19 -7.05
C PHE A 74 -14.71 -14.95 -6.42
N PHE A 75 -15.14 -14.59 -5.20
CA PHE A 75 -16.21 -15.30 -4.48
C PHE A 75 -17.04 -14.33 -3.62
N PRO A 76 -18.39 -14.41 -3.60
CA PRO A 76 -19.24 -15.35 -4.35
C PRO A 76 -19.23 -15.09 -5.87
N GLY A 77 -18.73 -13.93 -6.27
CA GLY A 77 -18.61 -13.53 -7.66
C GLY A 77 -19.88 -12.84 -8.18
N ALA A 78 -19.70 -11.64 -8.72
CA ALA A 78 -20.80 -10.83 -9.25
C ALA A 78 -21.35 -11.35 -10.58
N SER A 79 -22.54 -10.88 -10.99
CA SER A 79 -23.08 -11.17 -12.33
C SER A 79 -22.13 -10.68 -13.43
N PRO A 80 -22.13 -11.29 -14.65
CA PRO A 80 -21.27 -10.86 -15.75
C PRO A 80 -21.42 -9.38 -16.11
N THR A 81 -22.64 -8.84 -16.01
CA THR A 81 -22.93 -7.42 -16.25
C THR A 81 -22.24 -6.52 -15.23
N LEU A 82 -22.35 -6.85 -13.94
CA LEU A 82 -21.72 -6.08 -12.87
C LEU A 82 -20.18 -6.18 -12.95
N ARG A 83 -19.63 -7.37 -13.23
CA ARG A 83 -18.18 -7.54 -13.42
C ARG A 83 -17.64 -6.64 -14.53
N ARG A 84 -18.31 -6.57 -15.68
CA ARG A 84 -17.91 -5.69 -16.79
C ARG A 84 -18.00 -4.20 -16.42
N ALA A 85 -19.03 -3.81 -15.67
CA ALA A 85 -19.19 -2.42 -15.21
C ALA A 85 -18.12 -2.03 -14.17
N MET A 86 -17.77 -2.95 -13.26
CA MET A 86 -16.82 -2.70 -12.17
C MET A 86 -15.36 -2.79 -12.57
N LEU A 87 -15.02 -3.59 -13.59
CA LEU A 87 -13.64 -3.76 -14.06
C LEU A 87 -12.89 -2.44 -14.31
N PRO A 88 -13.40 -1.46 -15.08
CA PRO A 88 -12.69 -0.21 -15.31
C PRO A 88 -12.50 0.62 -14.02
N TRP A 89 -13.45 0.57 -13.10
CA TRP A 89 -13.34 1.23 -11.79
C TRP A 89 -12.29 0.56 -10.92
N HIS A 90 -12.28 -0.77 -10.87
CA HIS A 90 -11.29 -1.55 -10.15
C HIS A 90 -9.87 -1.24 -10.67
N VAL A 91 -9.65 -1.20 -11.98
CA VAL A 91 -8.34 -0.86 -12.55
C VAL A 91 -7.92 0.57 -12.19
N ARG A 92 -8.79 1.57 -12.39
CA ARG A 92 -8.46 2.97 -12.09
C ARG A 92 -8.19 3.19 -10.59
N ALA A 93 -9.05 2.66 -9.73
CA ALA A 93 -8.88 2.76 -8.29
C ALA A 93 -7.58 2.08 -7.83
N GLY A 94 -7.25 0.91 -8.40
CA GLY A 94 -5.99 0.21 -8.10
C GLY A 94 -4.75 1.04 -8.47
N ILE A 95 -4.77 1.76 -9.60
CA ILE A 95 -3.68 2.67 -9.98
C ILE A 95 -3.58 3.86 -9.01
N VAL A 96 -4.69 4.48 -8.64
CA VAL A 96 -4.72 5.59 -7.67
C VAL A 96 -4.14 5.14 -6.32
N VAL A 97 -4.57 3.98 -5.82
CA VAL A 97 -4.05 3.41 -4.56
C VAL A 97 -2.55 3.13 -4.66
N TYR A 98 -2.07 2.62 -5.80
CA TYR A 98 -0.64 2.40 -6.01
C TYR A 98 0.17 3.71 -5.97
N VAL A 99 -0.32 4.77 -6.62
CA VAL A 99 0.33 6.09 -6.57
C VAL A 99 0.31 6.65 -5.16
N LEU A 100 -0.78 6.53 -4.42
CA LEU A 100 -0.85 6.95 -3.01
C LEU A 100 0.15 6.19 -2.13
N ALA A 101 0.35 4.89 -2.38
CA ALA A 101 1.33 4.09 -1.66
C ALA A 101 2.77 4.54 -1.96
N LEU A 102 3.08 4.88 -3.22
CA LEU A 102 4.39 5.45 -3.59
C LEU A 102 4.61 6.80 -2.91
N LEU A 103 3.62 7.69 -2.95
CA LEU A 103 3.68 8.99 -2.28
C LEU A 103 3.85 8.82 -0.76
N ALA A 104 3.14 7.88 -0.14
CA ALA A 104 3.32 7.57 1.28
C ALA A 104 4.76 7.11 1.56
N ALA A 105 5.32 6.23 0.74
CA ALA A 105 6.69 5.73 0.92
C ALA A 105 7.72 6.86 0.79
N GLU A 106 7.62 7.69 -0.25
CA GLU A 106 8.52 8.84 -0.47
C GLU A 106 8.45 9.85 0.68
N LEU A 107 7.24 10.20 1.13
CA LEU A 107 7.04 11.07 2.30
C LEU A 107 7.62 10.46 3.57
N GLY A 108 7.51 9.14 3.75
CA GLY A 108 8.04 8.43 4.91
C GLY A 108 9.56 8.41 4.95
N PHE A 109 10.20 8.15 3.80
CA PHE A 109 11.66 8.24 3.68
C PHE A 109 12.15 9.66 3.95
N LEU A 110 11.50 10.67 3.36
CA LEU A 110 11.85 12.07 3.57
C LEU A 110 11.69 12.49 5.04
N GLU A 111 10.57 12.12 5.68
CA GLU A 111 10.31 12.40 7.10
C GLU A 111 11.38 11.76 7.99
N LYS A 112 11.68 10.48 7.77
CA LYS A 112 12.69 9.76 8.57
C LYS A 112 14.09 10.35 8.38
N LEU A 113 14.50 10.64 7.15
CA LEU A 113 15.79 11.24 6.86
C LEU A 113 15.92 12.63 7.49
N THR A 114 14.84 13.43 7.44
CA THR A 114 14.81 14.75 8.09
C THR A 114 15.00 14.65 9.59
N PHE A 115 14.35 13.68 10.26
CA PHE A 115 14.57 13.43 11.69
C PHE A 115 15.99 13.00 12.01
N LEU A 116 16.61 12.14 11.20
CA LEU A 116 17.99 11.72 11.40
C LEU A 116 18.98 12.88 11.21
N GLN A 117 18.78 13.72 10.19
CA GLN A 117 19.60 14.91 9.96
C GLN A 117 19.45 15.94 11.08
N ALA A 118 18.22 16.15 11.59
CA ALA A 118 17.99 16.98 12.76
C ALA A 118 18.68 16.43 14.02
N ALA A 119 18.84 15.10 14.12
CA ALA A 119 19.58 14.42 15.18
C ALA A 119 21.11 14.37 14.95
N GLY A 120 21.62 14.97 13.87
CA GLY A 120 23.06 15.12 13.61
C GLY A 120 23.62 14.29 12.46
N LEU A 121 22.80 13.55 11.70
CA LEU A 121 23.24 12.87 10.49
C LEU A 121 23.72 13.89 9.44
N GLY A 122 24.87 13.63 8.81
CA GLY A 122 25.40 14.48 7.75
C GLY A 122 24.49 14.50 6.52
N LYS A 123 24.21 15.68 5.96
CA LYS A 123 23.32 15.84 4.78
C LYS A 123 23.75 15.05 3.54
N TYR A 124 25.04 14.78 3.42
CA TYR A 124 25.63 14.01 2.31
C TYR A 124 26.35 12.75 2.83
N SER A 125 25.93 12.19 3.97
CA SER A 125 26.45 10.89 4.41
C SER A 125 26.04 9.79 3.44
N SER A 126 26.76 8.67 3.47
CA SER A 126 26.39 7.49 2.67
C SER A 126 24.98 7.00 2.99
N GLU A 127 24.55 7.07 4.26
CA GLU A 127 23.18 6.73 4.69
C GLU A 127 22.15 7.64 4.00
N ALA A 128 22.39 8.97 4.02
CA ALA A 128 21.50 9.93 3.39
C ALA A 128 21.39 9.76 1.85
N LEU A 129 22.49 9.41 1.18
CA LEU A 129 22.50 9.19 -0.28
C LEU A 129 21.83 7.87 -0.68
N LEU A 130 21.88 6.86 0.18
CA LEU A 130 21.22 5.57 -0.04
C LEU A 130 19.74 5.57 0.37
N GLY A 131 19.31 6.56 1.17
CA GLY A 131 17.97 6.60 1.76
C GLY A 131 17.75 5.54 2.84
N LEU A 132 18.83 5.12 3.52
CA LEU A 132 18.87 4.09 4.57
C LEU A 132 19.24 4.69 5.93
#